data_AF-A0A9D9GAG6-F1
#
_entry.id   AF-A0A9D9GAG6-F1
#
_cell.length_a   1.000
_cell.length_b   1.000
_cell.length_c   1.000
_cell.angle_alpha   90.00
_cell.angle_beta   90.00
_cell.angle_gamma   90.00
#
_symmetry.space_group_name_H-M   'P 1'
#
loop_
_entity.id
_entity.type
_entity.pdbx_description
1 polymer ?
#
loop_
_entity_poly.entity_id
_entity_poly.type
_entity_poly.pdbx_seq_one_letter_code
_entity_poly.pdbx_strand_id
1 'polypeptide(L)'
;MILHIDVVNKVATYRKRDGDIVCGNNDYKIQFSFDSEWDTHATKTARFIWGGGYTDVEFTDDTCDVPVITNVTHVTVGVYAGELATTTPAEIGCKLSILCFAAKPSEENERNYASEAQKAAERAEAAAASAESAVALIGEYTAEVDALYDIIGGDA
;
A
#
# COMPACT_ATOMS: atom_id res chain seq x y z
N MET A 1 4.83 7.77 -5.20
CA MET A 1 5.71 8.75 -5.90
C MET A 1 6.52 8.05 -6.99
N ILE A 2 6.89 8.71 -8.11
CA ILE A 2 7.70 8.12 -9.19
C ILE A 2 9.14 8.67 -9.13
N LEU A 3 10.10 7.76 -9.14
CA LEU A 3 11.55 8.00 -9.20
C LEU A 3 12.06 7.65 -10.60
N HIS A 4 13.02 8.39 -11.16
CA HIS A 4 13.54 8.10 -12.50
C HIS A 4 14.98 7.64 -12.46
N ILE A 5 15.27 6.59 -13.21
CA ILE A 5 16.62 6.10 -13.48
C ILE A 5 16.85 6.05 -14.99
N ASP A 6 17.84 6.80 -15.45
CA ASP A 6 18.32 6.73 -16.84
C ASP A 6 19.37 5.63 -16.96
N VAL A 7 19.23 4.74 -17.95
CA VAL A 7 20.19 3.68 -18.25
C VAL A 7 20.74 3.94 -19.64
N VAL A 8 21.98 4.41 -19.71
CA VAL A 8 22.67 4.72 -20.96
C VAL A 8 24.05 4.06 -20.95
N ASN A 9 24.39 3.27 -21.97
CA ASN A 9 25.63 2.51 -22.05
C ASN A 9 25.90 1.69 -20.78
N LYS A 10 24.86 1.02 -20.26
CA LYS A 10 24.89 0.21 -19.02
C LYS A 10 25.15 1.01 -17.74
N VAL A 11 25.18 2.33 -17.81
CA VAL A 11 25.33 3.20 -16.63
C VAL A 11 23.95 3.62 -16.15
N ALA A 12 23.54 3.13 -14.99
CA ALA A 12 22.31 3.58 -14.34
C ALA A 12 22.58 4.86 -13.55
N THR A 13 21.78 5.90 -13.80
CA THR A 13 21.89 7.21 -13.16
C THR A 13 20.55 7.62 -12.56
N TYR A 14 20.51 7.79 -11.24
CA TYR A 14 19.33 8.29 -10.53
C TYR A 14 19.15 9.80 -10.70
N ARG A 15 17.94 10.24 -11.04
CA ARG A 15 17.59 11.67 -11.12
C ARG A 15 17.31 12.23 -9.73
N LYS A 16 18.35 12.74 -9.07
CA LYS A 16 18.29 13.31 -7.69
C LYS A 16 17.18 14.34 -7.43
N ARG A 17 16.64 14.99 -8.46
CA ARG A 17 15.54 15.95 -8.32
C ARG A 17 14.20 15.32 -7.91
N ASP A 18 14.05 13.99 -8.06
CA ASP A 18 12.81 13.29 -7.76
C ASP A 18 12.60 13.07 -6.24
N GLY A 19 13.63 13.34 -5.43
CA GLY A 19 13.58 13.29 -3.97
C GLY A 19 14.34 12.10 -3.39
N ASP A 20 13.96 11.69 -2.18
CA ASP A 20 14.52 10.54 -1.48
C ASP A 20 13.39 9.60 -1.07
N ILE A 21 13.69 8.31 -0.94
CA ILE A 21 12.75 7.32 -0.40
C ILE A 21 12.57 7.57 1.09
N VAL A 22 11.33 7.70 1.56
CA VAL A 22 11.06 7.72 3.01
C VAL A 22 10.79 6.28 3.46
N CYS A 23 11.62 5.79 4.38
CA CYS A 23 11.58 4.40 4.83
C CYS A 23 10.19 3.95 5.32
N GLY A 24 9.80 2.73 4.98
CA GLY A 24 8.55 2.12 5.42
C GLY A 24 7.32 2.41 4.55
N ASN A 25 7.43 3.26 3.53
CA ASN A 25 6.37 3.44 2.54
C ASN A 25 6.52 2.45 1.39
N ASN A 26 5.40 2.14 0.71
CA ASN A 26 5.30 1.16 -0.37
C ASN A 26 4.70 1.73 -1.66
N ASP A 27 4.52 3.05 -1.76
CA ASP A 27 3.89 3.74 -2.89
C ASP A 27 4.92 4.24 -3.93
N TYR A 28 6.18 3.87 -3.78
CA TYR A 28 7.26 4.26 -4.68
C TYR A 28 7.35 3.33 -5.88
N LYS A 29 7.51 3.94 -7.05
CA LYS A 29 7.79 3.25 -8.31
C LYS A 29 9.03 3.86 -8.95
N ILE A 30 9.85 3.05 -9.60
CA ILE A 30 10.94 3.52 -10.46
C ILE A 30 10.47 3.44 -11.91
N GLN A 31 10.54 4.56 -12.61
CA GLN A 31 10.44 4.65 -14.05
C GLN A 31 11.85 4.63 -14.63
N PHE A 32 12.19 3.57 -15.33
CA PHE A 32 13.42 3.47 -16.08
C PHE A 32 13.28 4.17 -17.44
N SER A 33 14.40 4.67 -17.94
CA SER A 33 14.54 5.12 -19.32
C SER A 33 15.76 4.42 -19.90
N PHE A 34 15.54 3.42 -20.74
CA PHE A 34 16.60 2.63 -21.34
C PHE A 34 16.98 3.16 -22.72
N ASP A 35 18.22 2.93 -23.13
CA ASP A 35 18.62 3.01 -24.53
C ASP A 35 18.24 1.73 -25.30
N SER A 36 18.43 1.77 -26.63
CA SER A 36 17.96 0.71 -27.53
C SER A 36 18.65 -0.64 -27.34
N GLU A 37 19.69 -0.76 -26.50
CA GLU A 37 20.28 -2.07 -26.16
C GLU A 37 19.27 -2.95 -25.40
N TRP A 38 18.35 -2.34 -24.66
CA TRP A 38 17.41 -3.05 -23.79
C TRP A 38 16.10 -3.44 -24.47
N ASP A 39 15.84 -2.99 -25.71
CA ASP A 39 14.61 -3.27 -26.46
C ASP A 39 14.41 -4.78 -26.72
N THR A 40 15.48 -5.55 -26.73
CA THR A 40 15.45 -7.02 -26.92
C THR A 40 15.02 -7.79 -25.67
N HIS A 41 14.96 -7.12 -24.51
CA HIS A 41 14.64 -7.74 -23.22
C HIS A 41 13.22 -7.38 -22.77
N ALA A 42 12.25 -8.22 -23.13
CA ALA A 42 10.85 -8.05 -22.73
C ALA A 42 10.62 -8.19 -21.22
N THR A 43 11.50 -8.90 -20.51
CA THR A 43 11.45 -9.05 -19.05
C THR A 43 12.80 -8.65 -18.48
N LYS A 44 12.76 -7.80 -17.46
CA LYS A 44 13.93 -7.27 -16.76
C LYS A 44 13.76 -7.46 -15.26
N THR A 45 14.86 -7.50 -14.53
CA THR A 45 14.84 -7.61 -13.07
C THR A 45 15.61 -6.44 -12.46
N ALA A 46 14.94 -5.67 -11.61
CA ALA A 46 15.57 -4.63 -10.81
C ALA A 46 16.06 -5.26 -9.51
N ARG A 47 17.36 -5.11 -9.23
CA ARG A 47 17.96 -5.52 -7.96
C ARG A 47 18.12 -4.31 -7.07
N PHE A 48 17.50 -4.37 -5.90
CA PHE A 48 17.60 -3.39 -4.84
C PHE A 48 18.53 -3.94 -3.75
N ILE A 49 19.56 -3.20 -3.37
CA ILE A 49 20.53 -3.62 -2.34
C ILE A 49 20.55 -2.59 -1.21
N TRP A 50 20.24 -3.05 0.00
CA TRP A 50 20.27 -2.26 1.23
C TRP A 50 20.46 -3.17 2.45
N GLY A 51 20.95 -2.63 3.56
CA GLY A 51 20.99 -3.35 4.84
C GLY A 51 21.82 -4.65 4.83
N GLY A 52 22.74 -4.82 3.88
CA GLY A 52 23.54 -6.03 3.70
C GLY A 52 22.86 -7.16 2.91
N GLY A 53 21.64 -6.94 2.39
CA GLY A 53 20.90 -7.89 1.57
C GLY A 53 20.48 -7.30 0.22
N TYR A 54 19.78 -8.11 -0.57
CA TYR A 54 19.16 -7.67 -1.81
C TYR A 54 17.72 -8.18 -1.94
N THR A 55 16.94 -7.49 -2.77
CA THR A 55 15.62 -7.92 -3.23
C THR A 55 15.52 -7.68 -4.72
N ASP A 56 15.08 -8.70 -5.44
CA ASP A 56 14.87 -8.66 -6.87
C ASP A 56 13.38 -8.48 -7.18
N VAL A 57 13.08 -7.55 -8.07
CA VAL A 57 11.71 -7.27 -8.54
C VAL A 57 11.70 -7.37 -10.05
N GLU A 58 10.91 -8.31 -10.57
CA GLU A 58 10.72 -8.50 -12.01
C GLU A 58 9.68 -7.51 -12.56
N PHE A 59 9.94 -6.99 -13.75
CA PHE A 59 9.03 -6.09 -14.45
C PHE A 59 9.16 -6.27 -15.97
N THR A 60 8.06 -6.04 -16.71
CA THR A 60 7.99 -6.24 -18.16
C THR A 60 7.98 -4.93 -18.95
N ASP A 61 7.49 -3.85 -18.34
CA ASP A 61 7.50 -2.52 -18.93
C ASP A 61 8.78 -1.78 -18.53
N ASP A 62 8.71 -0.46 -18.41
CA ASP A 62 9.79 0.39 -17.90
C ASP A 62 9.51 0.87 -16.47
N THR A 63 8.45 0.37 -15.82
CA THR A 63 8.11 0.73 -14.44
C THR A 63 8.28 -0.46 -13.51
N CYS A 64 8.96 -0.25 -12.38
CA CYS A 64 9.18 -1.24 -11.35
C CYS A 64 8.67 -0.75 -9.99
N ASP A 65 8.03 -1.64 -9.23
CA ASP A 65 7.69 -1.36 -7.83
C ASP A 65 8.94 -1.36 -6.96
N VAL A 66 9.02 -0.40 -6.04
CA VAL A 66 10.11 -0.34 -5.05
C VAL A 66 9.67 -1.17 -3.83
N PRO A 67 10.47 -2.17 -3.39
CA PRO A 67 10.17 -2.90 -2.18
C PRO A 67 10.22 -1.97 -0.95
N VAL A 68 9.61 -2.40 0.15
CA VAL A 68 9.61 -1.59 1.38
C VAL A 68 11.02 -1.52 1.95
N ILE A 69 11.65 -0.35 1.81
CA ILE A 69 13.00 -0.08 2.33
C ILE A 69 12.88 0.43 3.77
N THR A 70 13.68 -0.12 4.69
CA THR A 70 13.63 0.22 6.11
C THR A 70 15.03 0.40 6.70
N ASN A 71 15.17 1.32 7.65
CA ASN A 71 16.36 1.46 8.52
C ASN A 71 17.70 1.66 7.79
N VAL A 72 17.69 2.37 6.66
CA VAL A 72 18.90 2.69 5.88
C VAL A 72 18.85 4.13 5.37
N THR A 73 20.00 4.70 5.02
CA THR A 73 20.14 6.06 4.47
C THR A 73 20.33 6.09 2.95
N HIS A 74 20.52 4.93 2.33
CA HIS A 74 20.65 4.77 0.90
C HIS A 74 20.23 3.36 0.48
N VAL A 75 19.79 3.25 -0.76
CA VAL A 75 19.60 1.97 -1.47
C VAL A 75 20.29 2.09 -2.81
N THR A 76 20.91 1.00 -3.26
CA THR A 76 21.46 0.93 -4.62
C THR A 76 20.56 0.08 -5.49
N VAL A 77 20.30 0.54 -6.71
CA VAL A 77 19.40 -0.10 -7.66
C VAL A 77 20.12 -0.31 -8.98
N GLY A 78 20.13 -1.53 -9.47
CA GLY A 78 20.60 -1.88 -10.81
C GLY A 78 19.57 -2.73 -11.54
N VAL A 79 19.73 -2.89 -12.84
CA VAL A 79 18.88 -3.76 -13.67
C VAL A 79 19.73 -4.82 -14.33
N TYR A 80 19.20 -6.04 -14.40
CA TYR A 80 19.77 -7.10 -15.21
C TYR A 80 18.69 -7.86 -15.98
N ALA A 81 19.07 -8.47 -17.10
CA ALA A 81 18.19 -9.26 -17.95
C ALA A 81 18.96 -10.36 -18.68
N GLY A 82 18.33 -11.52 -18.90
CA GLY A 82 19.00 -12.67 -19.51
C GLY A 82 20.25 -13.11 -18.72
N GLU A 83 21.24 -13.67 -19.42
CA GLU A 83 22.47 -14.18 -18.78
C GLU A 83 23.57 -13.11 -18.59
N LEU A 84 23.59 -12.03 -19.39
CA LEU A 84 24.75 -11.12 -19.46
C LEU A 84 24.44 -9.62 -19.51
N ALA A 85 23.17 -9.20 -19.58
CA ALA A 85 22.85 -7.77 -19.55
C ALA A 85 22.74 -7.30 -18.10
N THR A 86 23.59 -6.37 -17.70
CA THR A 86 23.58 -5.75 -16.35
C THR A 86 23.97 -4.29 -16.44
N THR A 87 23.45 -3.47 -15.51
CA THR A 87 23.86 -2.07 -15.34
C THR A 87 24.86 -1.91 -14.18
N THR A 88 25.51 -0.75 -14.11
CA THR A 88 26.04 -0.23 -12.85
C THR A 88 24.90 0.03 -11.86
N PRO A 89 25.14 0.03 -10.54
CA PRO A 89 24.14 0.47 -9.58
C PRO A 89 23.98 2.00 -9.59
N ALA A 90 22.74 2.47 -9.54
CA ALA A 90 22.38 3.84 -9.20
C ALA A 90 22.11 3.94 -7.69
N GLU A 91 22.63 4.98 -7.03
CA GLU A 91 22.37 5.23 -5.62
C GLU A 91 21.18 6.18 -5.45
N ILE A 92 20.21 5.78 -4.62
CA ILE A 92 19.04 6.57 -4.23
C ILE A 92 19.14 6.87 -2.73
N GLY A 93 18.95 8.13 -2.35
CA GLY A 93 18.91 8.53 -0.95
C GLY A 93 17.66 8.00 -0.24
N CYS A 94 17.83 7.61 1.02
CA CYS A 94 16.74 7.22 1.90
C CYS A 94 16.70 8.12 3.14
N LYS A 95 15.51 8.61 3.48
CA LYS A 95 15.22 9.31 4.74
C LYS A 95 14.55 8.36 5.71
N LEU A 96 15.02 8.37 6.95
CA LEU A 96 14.40 7.62 8.03
C LEU A 96 13.02 8.21 8.31
N SER A 97 12.00 7.35 8.41
CA SER A 97 10.68 7.75 8.86
C SER A 97 10.59 7.72 10.37
N ILE A 98 9.52 8.31 10.93
CA ILE A 98 9.26 8.23 12.38
C ILE A 98 9.10 6.78 12.87
N LEU A 99 8.69 5.87 11.97
CA LEU A 99 8.52 4.46 12.27
C LEU A 99 9.86 3.71 12.33
N CYS A 100 10.93 4.22 11.72
CA CYS A 100 12.27 3.64 11.86
C CYS A 100 12.81 3.72 13.30
N PHE A 101 12.35 4.71 14.06
CA PHE A 101 12.76 4.93 15.45
C PHE A 101 11.72 4.44 16.45
N ALA A 102 10.61 3.86 15.99
CA ALA A 102 9.54 3.42 16.87
C ALA A 102 10.06 2.30 17.77
N ALA A 103 10.20 2.62 19.06
CA ALA A 103 10.17 1.61 20.10
C ALA A 103 8.82 0.87 20.02
N LYS A 104 8.74 -0.33 20.62
CA LYS A 104 7.44 -0.95 20.86
C LYS A 104 6.50 0.09 21.51
N PRO A 105 5.22 0.16 21.11
CA PRO A 105 4.27 1.03 21.79
C PRO A 105 4.35 0.78 23.30
N SER A 106 4.26 1.83 24.12
CA SER A 106 4.17 1.62 25.56
C SER A 106 2.94 0.76 25.85
N GLU A 107 2.99 -0.08 26.88
CA GLU A 107 1.83 -0.90 27.30
C GLU A 107 0.57 -0.03 27.52
N GLU A 108 0.76 1.23 27.93
CA GLU A 108 -0.30 2.23 28.02
C GLU A 108 -0.92 2.56 26.66
N ASN A 109 -0.11 2.79 25.62
CA ASN A 109 -0.59 3.03 24.27
C ASN A 109 -1.34 1.79 23.73
N GLU A 110 -0.81 0.59 23.95
CA GLU A 110 -1.48 -0.66 23.54
C GLU A 110 -2.86 -0.81 24.20
N ARG A 111 -2.95 -0.56 25.52
CA ARG A 111 -4.24 -0.57 26.24
C ARG A 111 -5.21 0.47 25.71
N ASN A 112 -4.73 1.68 25.41
CA ASN A 112 -5.58 2.74 24.88
C ASN A 112 -6.15 2.37 23.50
N TYR A 113 -5.32 1.86 22.59
CA TYR A 113 -5.79 1.38 21.27
C TYR A 113 -6.77 0.20 21.39
N ALA A 114 -6.49 -0.77 22.25
CA ALA A 114 -7.38 -1.89 22.50
C ALA A 114 -8.74 -1.42 23.06
N SER A 115 -8.74 -0.44 23.98
CA SER A 115 -9.97 0.11 24.56
C SER A 115 -10.82 0.87 23.54
N GLU A 116 -10.21 1.59 22.61
CA GLU A 116 -10.95 2.31 21.56
C GLU A 116 -11.57 1.33 20.56
N ALA A 117 -10.84 0.28 20.18
CA ALA A 117 -11.38 -0.79 19.33
C ALA A 117 -12.55 -1.54 20.02
N GLN A 118 -12.44 -1.81 21.33
CA GLN A 118 -13.52 -2.40 22.13
C GLN A 118 -14.75 -1.48 22.18
N LYS A 119 -14.58 -0.19 22.49
CA LYS A 119 -15.67 0.79 22.49
C LYS A 119 -16.32 0.92 21.11
N ALA A 120 -15.56 0.82 20.02
CA ALA A 120 -16.09 0.83 18.67
C ALA A 120 -16.94 -0.42 18.37
N ALA A 121 -16.48 -1.60 18.81
CA ALA A 121 -17.24 -2.84 18.69
C ALA A 121 -18.54 -2.80 19.50
N GLU A 122 -18.49 -2.36 20.75
CA GLU A 122 -19.69 -2.19 21.61
C GLU A 122 -20.70 -1.20 21.01
N ARG A 123 -20.23 -0.09 20.42
CA ARG A 123 -21.11 0.86 19.71
C ARG A 123 -21.73 0.25 18.46
N ALA A 124 -20.99 -0.58 17.72
CA ALA A 124 -21.51 -1.28 16.55
C ALA A 124 -22.59 -2.30 16.94
N GLU A 125 -22.36 -3.05 18.02
CA GLU A 125 -23.34 -3.99 18.58
C GLU A 125 -24.60 -3.26 19.11
N ALA A 126 -24.42 -2.16 19.84
CA ALA A 126 -25.54 -1.34 20.31
C ALA A 126 -26.32 -0.71 19.14
N ALA A 127 -25.65 -0.31 18.06
CA ALA A 127 -26.30 0.18 16.85
C ALA A 127 -27.08 -0.92 16.13
N ALA A 128 -26.55 -2.14 16.06
CA ALA A 128 -27.24 -3.29 15.49
C ALA A 128 -28.50 -3.64 16.30
N ALA A 129 -28.38 -3.72 17.63
CA ALA A 129 -29.52 -3.97 18.52
C ALA A 129 -30.61 -2.88 18.41
N SER A 130 -30.20 -1.62 18.27
CA SER A 130 -31.13 -0.50 18.03
C SER A 130 -31.85 -0.62 16.68
N ALA A 131 -31.12 -1.00 15.62
CA ALA A 131 -31.69 -1.24 14.30
C ALA A 131 -32.70 -2.40 14.31
N GLU A 132 -32.37 -3.51 14.99
CA GLU A 132 -33.28 -4.65 15.16
C GLU A 132 -34.56 -4.26 15.89
N SER A 133 -34.46 -3.47 16.98
CA SER A 133 -35.62 -2.96 17.70
C SER A 133 -36.48 -2.04 16.84
N ALA A 134 -35.87 -1.22 15.97
CA ALA A 134 -36.61 -0.35 15.05
C ALA A 134 -37.34 -1.15 13.96
N VAL A 135 -36.70 -2.19 13.42
CA VAL A 135 -37.31 -3.10 12.43
C VAL A 135 -38.51 -3.83 13.05
N ALA A 136 -38.42 -4.28 14.30
CA ALA A 136 -39.54 -4.90 14.99
C ALA A 136 -40.75 -3.96 15.13
N LEU A 137 -40.52 -2.70 15.54
CA LEU A 137 -41.58 -1.69 15.66
C LEU A 137 -42.24 -1.37 14.31
N ILE A 138 -41.43 -1.28 13.24
CA ILE A 138 -41.94 -1.10 11.89
C ILE A 138 -42.82 -2.29 11.49
N GLY A 139 -42.39 -3.52 11.80
CA GLY A 139 -43.16 -4.74 11.55
C GLY A 139 -44.53 -4.75 12.24
N GLU A 140 -44.59 -4.34 13.51
CA GLU A 140 -45.85 -4.20 14.26
C GLU A 140 -46.77 -3.16 13.61
N TYR A 141 -46.23 -1.98 13.26
CA TYR A 141 -47.02 -0.92 12.60
C TYR A 141 -47.53 -1.34 11.22
N THR A 142 -46.72 -2.05 10.43
CA THR A 142 -47.17 -2.58 9.13
C THR A 142 -48.30 -3.59 9.28
N ALA A 143 -48.24 -4.47 10.29
CA ALA A 143 -49.30 -5.44 10.54
C ALA A 143 -50.61 -4.76 10.96
N GLU A 144 -50.54 -3.67 11.75
CA GLU A 144 -51.71 -2.85 12.09
C GLU A 144 -52.31 -2.15 10.85
N VAL A 145 -51.46 -1.63 9.96
CA VAL A 145 -51.90 -0.99 8.71
C VAL A 145 -52.56 -1.99 7.76
N ASP A 146 -51.98 -3.18 7.60
CA ASP A 146 -52.55 -4.25 6.77
C ASP A 146 -53.92 -4.72 7.30
N ALA A 147 -54.04 -4.90 8.62
CA ALA A 147 -55.31 -5.26 9.25
C ALA A 147 -56.39 -4.18 9.06
N LEU A 148 -56.01 -2.90 9.11
CA LEU A 148 -56.92 -1.79 8.79
C LEU A 148 -57.32 -1.79 7.31
N TYR A 149 -56.38 -2.11 6.41
CA TYR A 149 -56.61 -2.19 4.96
C TYR A 149 -57.62 -3.31 4.60
N ASP A 150 -57.52 -4.45 5.27
CA ASP A 150 -58.46 -5.57 5.12
C ASP A 150 -59.88 -5.22 5.61
N ILE A 151 -60.01 -4.46 6.71
CA ILE A 151 -61.30 -4.03 7.26
C ILE A 151 -62.03 -3.07 6.31
N ILE A 152 -61.29 -2.19 5.63
CA ILE A 152 -61.87 -1.19 4.71
C ILE A 152 -62.12 -1.75 3.31
N GLY A 153 -61.77 -3.01 3.04
CA GLY A 153 -62.13 -3.73 1.81
C GLY A 153 -61.37 -3.26 0.57
N GLY A 154 -60.04 -3.30 0.61
CA GLY A 154 -59.19 -2.96 -0.54
C GLY A 154 -59.24 -3.99 -1.68
N ASP A 155 -60.31 -3.99 -2.47
CA ASP A 155 -60.35 -4.51 -3.84
C ASP A 155 -60.98 -3.42 -4.75
N ALA A 156 -60.12 -2.82 -5.60
CA ALA A 156 -60.49 -2.09 -6.81
C ALA A 156 -59.38 -2.26 -7.86
#